data_AF-X0T072-F1
#
_entry.id   AF-X0T072-F1
#
_cell.length_a   1.000
_cell.length_b   1.000
_cell.length_c   1.000
_cell.angle_alpha   90.00
_cell.angle_beta   90.00
_cell.angle_gamma   90.00
#
_symmetry.space_group_name_H-M   'P 1'
#
loop_
_entity.id
_entity.type
_entity.pdbx_description
1 polymer ?
#
loop_
_entity_poly.entity_id
_entity_poly.type
_entity_poly.pdbx_seq_one_letter_code
_entity_poly.pdbx_strand_id
1 'polypeptide(L)'
;MLYKKERPAILMLQDGRHFEGIGFGATKKISGEIVFTTITGAGYNETLTDPSYEGQIVVMTHPLVGNYGVPAWETDEYGITRYFESDSIKVSGFVVNECCKNPNHHESIKTLNEFLLEEYVPGIEWVDTRRITKILREEGVQLGILVVYNPGETPKLKELKEEAYLYQMVPAILQCVKVL
;
A
#
# COMPACT_ATOMS: atom_id res chain seq x y z
N MET A 1 -7.72 25.41 -1.04
CA MET A 1 -6.85 24.34 -1.59
C MET A 1 -6.89 23.17 -0.64
N LEU A 2 -7.43 22.04 -1.07
CA LEU A 2 -7.75 20.84 -0.28
C LEU A 2 -6.52 20.13 0.35
N TYR A 3 -5.31 20.60 0.04
CA TYR A 3 -4.04 19.92 0.28
C TYR A 3 -3.25 20.41 1.52
N LYS A 4 -3.88 21.22 2.40
CA LYS A 4 -3.19 21.89 3.53
C LYS A 4 -3.12 21.06 4.83
N LYS A 5 -3.66 19.84 4.83
CA LYS A 5 -3.74 18.90 5.96
C LYS A 5 -3.07 17.55 5.65
N GLU A 6 -2.24 17.51 4.62
CA GLU A 6 -1.82 16.24 4.05
C GLU A 6 -0.71 15.59 4.85
N ARG A 7 -0.88 14.28 4.99
CA ARG A 7 0.12 13.37 5.53
C ARG A 7 1.09 13.10 4.39
N PRO A 8 2.33 13.60 4.44
CA PRO A 8 3.25 13.25 3.38
C PRO A 8 3.51 11.75 3.41
N ALA A 9 3.74 11.17 2.25
CA ALA A 9 4.13 9.78 2.14
C ALA A 9 5.23 9.60 1.11
N ILE A 10 6.13 8.66 1.38
CA ILE A 10 7.28 8.34 0.53
C ILE A 10 7.31 6.85 0.30
N LEU A 11 7.39 6.46 -0.97
CA LEU A 11 7.83 5.12 -1.38
C LEU A 11 9.29 5.22 -1.84
N MET A 12 10.20 4.59 -1.12
CA MET A 12 11.63 4.52 -1.42
C MET A 12 11.96 3.13 -1.98
N LEU A 13 12.60 3.08 -3.14
CA LEU A 13 13.11 1.84 -3.73
C LEU A 13 14.53 1.58 -3.20
N GLN A 14 14.95 0.33 -3.20
CA GLN A 14 16.28 -0.09 -2.72
C GLN A 14 17.47 0.62 -3.40
N ASP A 15 17.28 1.14 -4.61
CA ASP A 15 18.32 1.86 -5.36
C ASP A 15 18.34 3.38 -5.08
N GLY A 16 17.50 3.84 -4.16
CA GLY A 16 17.39 5.24 -3.75
C GLY A 16 16.51 6.10 -4.65
N ARG A 17 15.86 5.54 -5.69
CA ARG A 17 14.74 6.21 -6.36
C ARG A 17 13.58 6.30 -5.39
N HIS A 18 12.86 7.42 -5.42
CA HIS A 18 11.74 7.63 -4.51
C HIS A 18 10.55 8.28 -5.21
N PHE A 19 9.38 8.01 -4.67
CA PHE A 19 8.12 8.57 -5.10
C PHE A 19 7.47 9.28 -3.92
N GLU A 20 7.09 10.52 -4.15
CA GLU A 20 6.41 11.35 -3.16
C GLU A 20 4.92 11.36 -3.48
N GLY A 21 4.11 11.34 -2.44
CA GLY A 21 2.66 11.32 -2.56
C GLY A 21 1.99 11.71 -1.25
N ILE A 22 0.69 11.46 -1.21
CA ILE A 22 -0.15 11.74 -0.04
C ILE A 22 -0.49 10.42 0.62
N GLY A 23 -0.32 10.38 1.95
CA GLY A 23 -0.59 9.21 2.75
C GLY A 23 -2.07 9.05 3.06
N PHE A 24 -2.57 7.82 2.95
CA PHE A 24 -3.88 7.39 3.43
C PHE A 24 -3.71 6.09 4.24
N GLY A 25 -4.75 5.66 4.96
CA GLY A 25 -4.64 4.56 5.90
C GLY A 25 -3.77 4.91 7.12
N ALA A 26 -3.01 3.95 7.64
CA ALA A 26 -2.25 4.10 8.88
C ALA A 26 -0.96 4.93 8.75
N THR A 27 -0.59 5.68 9.80
CA THR A 27 0.72 6.37 9.87
C THR A 27 1.73 5.33 10.30
N LYS A 28 2.47 4.78 9.34
CA LYS A 28 3.40 3.69 9.60
C LYS A 28 4.54 3.72 8.61
N LYS A 29 5.70 3.27 9.06
CA LYS A 29 6.82 2.86 8.21
C LYS A 29 6.80 1.34 8.09
N ILE A 30 6.83 0.85 6.86
CA ILE A 30 6.96 -0.57 6.54
C ILE A 30 8.03 -0.75 5.48
N SER A 31 8.64 -1.92 5.48
CA SER A 31 9.53 -2.38 4.41
C SER A 31 8.99 -3.68 3.85
N GLY A 32 9.12 -3.89 2.55
CA GLY A 32 8.63 -5.09 1.91
C GLY A 32 9.03 -5.17 0.44
N GLU A 33 8.63 -6.27 -0.18
CA GLU A 33 8.78 -6.46 -1.62
C GLU A 33 7.74 -5.62 -2.36
N ILE A 34 8.17 -4.78 -3.30
CA ILE A 34 7.26 -4.01 -4.13
C ILE A 34 6.83 -4.89 -5.31
N VAL A 35 5.55 -5.18 -5.37
CA VAL A 35 4.92 -5.93 -6.46
C VAL A 35 3.85 -5.07 -7.12
N PHE A 36 3.51 -5.38 -8.37
CA PHE A 36 2.41 -4.71 -9.05
C PHE A 36 1.36 -5.71 -9.49
N THR A 37 0.10 -5.29 -9.48
CA THR A 37 -1.01 -6.07 -10.03
C THR A 37 -1.67 -5.37 -11.19
N THR A 38 -2.04 -6.16 -12.20
CA THR A 38 -2.78 -5.73 -13.40
C THR A 38 -4.29 -5.95 -13.27
N ILE A 39 -4.77 -6.27 -12.06
CA ILE A 39 -6.20 -6.34 -11.78
C ILE A 39 -6.85 -5.03 -12.25
N THR A 40 -7.95 -5.16 -13.01
CA THR A 40 -8.78 -4.02 -13.42
C THR A 40 -9.38 -3.35 -12.19
N GLY A 41 -9.91 -2.12 -12.27
CA GLY A 41 -10.34 -1.33 -11.10
C GLY A 41 -11.34 -1.97 -10.12
N ALA A 42 -11.84 -3.17 -10.40
CA ALA A 42 -12.58 -4.05 -9.50
C ALA A 42 -11.66 -5.20 -9.03
N GLY A 43 -11.66 -5.55 -7.74
CA GLY A 43 -10.80 -6.61 -7.21
C GLY A 43 -9.77 -6.15 -6.16
N TYR A 44 -9.78 -4.88 -5.76
CA TYR A 44 -8.83 -4.37 -4.77
C TYR A 44 -9.08 -4.89 -3.36
N ASN A 45 -10.32 -5.23 -2.98
CA ASN A 45 -10.60 -5.80 -1.65
C ASN A 45 -10.07 -7.23 -1.54
N GLU A 46 -10.22 -8.00 -2.61
CA GLU A 46 -9.71 -9.34 -2.80
C GLU A 46 -8.17 -9.30 -2.81
N THR A 47 -7.58 -8.35 -3.55
CA THR A 47 -6.12 -8.14 -3.57
C THR A 47 -5.58 -7.80 -2.17
N LEU A 48 -6.28 -6.95 -1.40
CA LEU A 48 -5.85 -6.57 -0.06
C LEU A 48 -5.89 -7.74 0.92
N THR A 49 -6.84 -8.66 0.74
CA THR A 49 -7.09 -9.79 1.64
C THR A 49 -6.48 -11.10 1.17
N ASP A 50 -5.85 -11.15 -0.01
CA ASP A 50 -5.18 -12.36 -0.50
C ASP A 50 -3.89 -12.65 0.31
N PRO A 51 -3.79 -13.83 0.97
CA PRO A 51 -2.60 -14.24 1.73
C PRO A 51 -1.29 -14.25 0.94
N SER A 52 -1.35 -14.31 -0.38
CA SER A 52 -0.17 -14.32 -1.25
C SER A 52 0.63 -13.01 -1.18
N TYR A 53 0.01 -11.91 -0.76
CA TYR A 53 0.67 -10.59 -0.65
C TYR A 53 1.21 -10.28 0.76
N GLU A 54 1.29 -11.29 1.64
CA GLU A 54 1.88 -11.11 2.97
C GLU A 54 3.34 -10.60 2.88
N GLY A 55 3.65 -9.52 3.59
CA GLY A 55 4.97 -8.87 3.54
C GLY A 55 5.24 -8.01 2.29
N GLN A 56 4.26 -7.87 1.38
CA GLN A 56 4.43 -7.17 0.11
C GLN A 56 3.76 -5.78 0.11
N ILE A 57 4.35 -4.88 -0.67
CA ILE A 57 3.82 -3.55 -0.98
C ILE A 57 3.21 -3.63 -2.37
N VAL A 58 1.87 -3.57 -2.44
CA VAL A 58 1.15 -3.76 -3.69
C VAL A 58 0.92 -2.43 -4.40
N VAL A 59 1.34 -2.38 -5.66
CA VAL A 59 1.14 -1.25 -6.57
C VAL A 59 0.00 -1.56 -7.53
N MET A 60 -1.06 -0.75 -7.47
CA MET A 60 -2.16 -0.84 -8.40
C MET A 60 -1.80 -0.15 -9.71
N THR A 61 -1.88 -0.90 -10.82
CA THR A 61 -1.71 -0.32 -12.16
C THR A 61 -2.95 0.47 -12.60
N HIS A 62 -4.13 0.15 -12.07
CA HIS A 62 -5.34 0.91 -12.32
C HIS A 62 -5.31 2.25 -11.55
N PRO A 63 -5.53 3.40 -12.21
CA PRO A 63 -5.27 4.70 -11.59
C PRO A 63 -6.30 5.08 -10.51
N LEU A 64 -7.57 4.73 -10.69
CA LEU A 64 -8.67 5.11 -9.80
C LEU A 64 -9.09 3.94 -8.92
N VAL A 65 -8.70 3.94 -7.65
CA VAL A 65 -8.97 2.81 -6.73
C VAL A 65 -9.88 3.27 -5.59
N GLY A 66 -10.73 2.38 -5.06
CA GLY A 66 -11.66 2.71 -3.98
C GLY A 66 -13.05 3.16 -4.42
N ASN A 67 -13.39 3.05 -5.71
CA ASN A 67 -14.66 3.52 -6.29
C ASN A 67 -15.91 2.80 -5.74
N TYR A 68 -15.82 1.50 -5.43
CA TYR A 68 -16.93 0.73 -4.86
C TYR A 68 -16.88 0.59 -3.33
N GLY A 69 -15.96 1.30 -2.68
CA GLY A 69 -15.77 1.26 -1.23
C GLY A 69 -15.37 -0.12 -0.71
N VAL A 70 -15.69 -0.37 0.55
CA VAL A 70 -15.41 -1.64 1.23
C VAL A 70 -16.71 -2.19 1.79
N PRO A 71 -17.05 -3.47 1.50
CA PRO A 71 -18.24 -4.12 2.03
C PRO A 71 -18.06 -4.55 3.48
N ALA A 72 -19.13 -5.01 4.11
CA ALA A 72 -19.10 -5.51 5.46
C ALA A 72 -18.36 -6.87 5.55
N TRP A 73 -17.73 -7.13 6.69
CA TRP A 73 -17.22 -8.45 7.04
C TRP A 73 -18.39 -9.41 7.29
N GLU A 74 -18.93 -9.97 6.22
CA GLU A 74 -19.99 -10.98 6.25
C GLU A 74 -19.42 -12.36 5.94
N THR A 75 -19.96 -13.38 6.62
CA THR A 75 -19.67 -14.79 6.34
C THR A 75 -20.90 -15.48 5.79
N ASP A 76 -20.69 -16.47 4.93
CA ASP A 76 -21.74 -17.32 4.42
C ASP A 76 -22.14 -18.43 5.41
N GLU A 77 -23.04 -19.32 5.00
CA GLU A 77 -23.51 -20.45 5.81
C GLU A 77 -22.41 -21.45 6.19
N TYR A 78 -21.27 -21.43 5.50
CA TYR A 78 -20.10 -22.27 5.75
C TYR A 78 -19.02 -21.57 6.58
N GLY A 79 -19.26 -20.31 6.99
CA GLY A 79 -18.30 -19.50 7.75
C GLY A 79 -17.19 -18.89 6.90
N ILE A 80 -17.35 -18.86 5.57
CA ILE A 80 -16.38 -18.29 4.62
C ILE A 80 -16.74 -16.83 4.37
N THR A 81 -15.73 -15.96 4.31
CA THR A 81 -15.91 -14.52 4.01
C THR A 81 -16.53 -14.32 2.64
N ARG A 82 -17.63 -13.57 2.57
CA ARG A 82 -18.43 -13.43 1.35
C ARG A 82 -17.79 -12.54 0.27
N TYR A 83 -17.02 -11.55 0.68
CA TYR A 83 -16.47 -10.51 -0.20
C TYR A 83 -14.94 -10.38 -0.13
N PHE A 84 -14.29 -11.23 0.65
CA PHE A 84 -12.86 -11.16 0.95
C PHE A 84 -12.25 -12.55 0.85
N GLU A 85 -10.96 -12.62 0.54
CA GLU A 85 -10.21 -13.87 0.35
C GLU A 85 -9.62 -14.42 1.67
N SER A 86 -9.64 -13.62 2.74
CA SER A 86 -9.22 -14.04 4.07
C SER A 86 -9.87 -13.21 5.18
N ASP A 87 -9.46 -13.46 6.42
CA ASP A 87 -9.97 -12.87 7.65
C ASP A 87 -9.43 -11.47 7.99
N SER A 88 -8.43 -10.97 7.25
CA SER A 88 -7.83 -9.65 7.47
C SER A 88 -7.15 -9.12 6.22
N ILE A 89 -6.71 -7.86 6.23
CA ILE A 89 -5.78 -7.38 5.19
C ILE A 89 -4.44 -8.10 5.39
N LYS A 90 -3.85 -8.59 4.29
CA LYS A 90 -2.55 -9.30 4.28
C LYS A 90 -1.44 -8.44 3.65
N VAL A 91 -1.81 -7.52 2.79
CA VAL A 91 -0.90 -6.54 2.18
C VAL A 91 -0.25 -5.66 3.24
N SER A 92 1.07 -5.49 3.17
CA SER A 92 1.82 -4.67 4.12
C SER A 92 1.78 -3.17 3.81
N GLY A 93 1.57 -2.80 2.54
CA GLY A 93 1.41 -1.42 2.12
C GLY A 93 0.77 -1.30 0.75
N PHE A 94 0.06 -0.21 0.51
CA PHE A 94 -0.75 -0.05 -0.70
C PHE A 94 -0.40 1.23 -1.48
N VAL A 95 -0.17 1.10 -2.79
CA VAL A 95 0.29 2.21 -3.64
C VAL A 95 -0.69 2.39 -4.80
N VAL A 96 -1.29 3.57 -4.89
CA VAL A 96 -2.28 3.91 -5.92
C VAL A 96 -1.97 5.25 -6.57
N ASN A 97 -2.55 5.52 -7.74
CA ASN A 97 -2.45 6.84 -8.35
C ASN A 97 -3.44 7.81 -7.69
N GLU A 98 -4.71 7.42 -7.53
CA GLU A 98 -5.72 8.22 -6.84
C GLU A 98 -6.66 7.32 -6.05
N CYS A 99 -6.89 7.63 -4.77
CA CYS A 99 -7.87 6.94 -3.94
C CYS A 99 -9.19 7.72 -3.93
N CYS A 100 -10.27 7.08 -4.35
CA CYS A 100 -11.62 7.65 -4.29
C CYS A 100 -12.00 7.92 -2.83
N LYS A 101 -12.43 9.16 -2.55
CA LYS A 101 -12.86 9.58 -1.20
C LYS A 101 -14.35 9.36 -0.95
N ASN A 102 -15.14 9.29 -2.03
CA ASN A 102 -16.59 9.17 -1.98
C ASN A 102 -17.02 7.96 -2.83
N PRO A 103 -16.88 6.73 -2.31
CA PRO A 103 -17.31 5.53 -3.02
C PRO A 103 -18.83 5.54 -3.22
N ASN A 104 -19.30 4.88 -4.28
CA ASN A 104 -20.72 4.69 -4.52
C ASN A 104 -20.98 3.27 -5.04
N HIS A 105 -21.47 2.41 -4.14
CA HIS A 105 -21.87 1.05 -4.41
C HIS A 105 -22.88 0.61 -3.35
N HIS A 106 -23.85 -0.24 -3.71
CA HIS A 106 -24.92 -0.66 -2.79
C HIS A 106 -24.40 -1.45 -1.58
N GLU A 107 -23.28 -2.15 -1.74
CA GLU A 107 -22.60 -2.90 -0.67
C GLU A 107 -21.56 -2.08 0.10
N SER A 108 -21.25 -0.85 -0.31
CA SER A 108 -20.21 -0.04 0.34
C SER A 108 -20.67 0.44 1.71
N ILE A 109 -19.97 0.01 2.76
CA ILE A 109 -20.19 0.49 4.14
C ILE A 109 -19.12 1.48 4.62
N LYS A 110 -17.92 1.42 4.04
CA LYS A 110 -16.76 2.21 4.44
C LYS A 110 -15.94 2.63 3.23
N THR A 111 -15.14 3.68 3.42
CA THR A 111 -14.12 4.09 2.45
C THR A 111 -12.88 3.21 2.53
N LEU A 112 -12.12 3.13 1.44
CA LEU A 112 -10.84 2.42 1.42
C LEU A 112 -9.85 2.98 2.46
N ASN A 113 -9.86 4.29 2.68
CA ASN A 113 -9.00 4.93 3.68
C ASN A 113 -9.34 4.48 5.12
N GLU A 114 -10.62 4.37 5.46
CA GLU A 114 -11.05 3.88 6.77
C GLU A 114 -10.66 2.42 6.97
N PHE A 115 -10.84 1.59 5.94
CA PHE A 115 -10.48 0.18 6.00
C PHE A 115 -8.99 -0.05 6.26
N LEU A 116 -8.11 0.64 5.53
CA LEU A 116 -6.67 0.56 5.77
C LEU A 116 -6.26 1.16 7.13
N LEU A 117 -6.99 2.16 7.64
CA LEU A 117 -6.71 2.75 8.94
C LEU A 117 -7.07 1.78 10.08
N GLU A 118 -8.20 1.07 9.98
CA GLU A 118 -8.65 0.07 10.96
C GLU A 118 -7.70 -1.12 11.04
N GLU A 119 -7.16 -1.56 9.91
CA GLU A 119 -6.25 -2.71 9.80
C GLU A 119 -4.76 -2.31 9.95
N TYR A 120 -4.48 -1.05 10.30
CA TYR A 120 -3.13 -0.53 10.51
C TYR A 120 -2.18 -0.64 9.29
N VAL A 121 -2.73 -0.53 8.08
CA VAL A 121 -1.99 -0.62 6.81
C VAL A 121 -1.73 0.77 6.22
N PRO A 122 -0.48 1.14 5.91
CA PRO A 122 -0.17 2.41 5.25
C PRO A 122 -0.46 2.36 3.75
N GLY A 123 -1.01 3.46 3.23
CA GLY A 123 -1.25 3.68 1.81
C GLY A 123 -0.65 4.98 1.31
N ILE A 124 -0.26 5.03 0.03
CA ILE A 124 0.20 6.25 -0.66
C ILE A 124 -0.56 6.43 -1.98
N GLU A 125 -1.08 7.63 -2.17
CA GLU A 125 -1.76 8.09 -3.39
C GLU A 125 -0.99 9.26 -4.03
N TRP A 126 -1.42 9.67 -5.21
CA TRP A 126 -0.79 10.68 -6.08
C TRP A 126 0.60 10.28 -6.58
N VAL A 127 0.82 8.97 -6.75
CA VAL A 127 2.07 8.41 -7.25
C VAL A 127 1.91 7.93 -8.70
N ASP A 128 2.94 8.13 -9.52
CA ASP A 128 2.99 7.57 -10.87
C ASP A 128 3.24 6.04 -10.82
N THR A 129 2.15 5.28 -10.62
CA THR A 129 2.17 3.82 -10.55
C THR A 129 2.61 3.19 -11.88
N ARG A 130 2.41 3.87 -13.01
CA ARG A 130 2.88 3.42 -14.32
C ARG A 130 4.40 3.47 -14.39
N ARG A 131 5.03 4.53 -13.88
CA ARG A 131 6.49 4.61 -13.78
C ARG A 131 7.06 3.53 -12.86
N ILE A 132 6.46 3.30 -11.70
CA ILE A 132 6.86 2.20 -10.80
C ILE A 132 6.76 0.85 -11.52
N THR A 133 5.63 0.60 -12.19
CA THR A 133 5.39 -0.66 -12.90
C THR A 133 6.44 -0.89 -14.00
N LYS A 134 6.85 0.16 -14.73
CA LYS A 134 7.93 0.03 -15.73
C LYS A 134 9.25 -0.41 -15.09
N ILE A 135 9.63 0.22 -13.97
CA ILE A 135 10.84 -0.12 -13.22
C ILE A 135 10.79 -1.59 -12.80
N LEU A 136 9.68 -2.04 -12.19
CA LEU A 136 9.52 -3.42 -11.74
C LEU A 136 9.53 -4.45 -12.90
N ARG A 137 9.05 -4.06 -14.09
CA ARG A 137 9.09 -4.94 -15.28
C ARG A 137 10.48 -5.02 -15.93
N GLU A 138 11.24 -3.93 -15.90
CA GLU A 138 12.57 -3.85 -16.52
C GLU A 138 13.67 -4.42 -15.60
N GLU A 139 13.54 -4.19 -14.30
CA GLU A 139 14.58 -4.50 -13.30
C GLU A 139 14.19 -5.67 -12.37
N GLY A 140 12.96 -6.16 -12.49
CA GLY A 140 12.43 -7.24 -11.65
C GLY A 140 11.97 -6.77 -10.28
N VAL A 141 11.88 -7.74 -9.36
CA VAL A 141 11.46 -7.53 -7.98
C VAL A 141 12.39 -6.54 -7.27
N GLN A 142 11.80 -5.53 -6.61
CA GLN A 142 12.55 -4.57 -5.81
C GLN A 142 12.04 -4.53 -4.38
N LEU A 143 12.97 -4.47 -3.43
CA LEU A 143 12.64 -4.10 -2.06
C LEU A 143 12.39 -2.59 -1.98
N GLY A 144 11.51 -2.21 -1.06
CA GLY A 144 11.29 -0.81 -0.77
C GLY A 144 10.72 -0.54 0.61
N ILE A 145 10.72 0.74 0.95
CA ILE A 145 10.21 1.27 2.21
C ILE A 145 9.07 2.22 1.88
N LEU A 146 7.90 1.96 2.45
CA LEU A 146 6.78 2.89 2.43
C LEU A 146 6.68 3.55 3.79
N VAL A 147 6.66 4.89 3.79
CA VAL A 147 6.46 5.69 5.01
C VAL A 147 5.31 6.64 4.80
N VAL A 148 4.32 6.56 5.67
CA VAL A 148 3.29 7.58 5.81
C VAL A 148 3.55 8.34 7.10
N TYR A 149 3.61 9.66 7.01
CA TYR A 149 3.94 10.56 8.11
C TYR A 149 2.68 11.16 8.76
N ASN A 150 2.84 11.76 9.94
CA ASN A 150 1.77 12.55 10.54
C ASN A 150 1.61 13.89 9.82
N PRO A 151 0.43 14.54 9.90
CA PRO A 151 0.24 15.87 9.35
C PRO A 151 1.27 16.85 9.93
N GLY A 152 1.99 17.56 9.06
CA GLY A 152 3.00 18.55 9.45
C GLY A 152 4.41 18.00 9.72
N GLU A 153 4.60 16.68 9.67
CA GLU A 153 5.95 16.10 9.68
C GLU A 153 6.63 16.27 8.32
N THR A 154 7.96 16.37 8.33
CA THR A 154 8.75 16.52 7.11
C THR A 154 9.44 15.20 6.75
N PRO A 155 9.30 14.72 5.49
CA PRO A 155 9.98 13.50 5.07
C PRO A 155 11.50 13.63 5.11
N LYS A 156 12.15 12.70 5.80
CA LYS A 156 13.60 12.68 5.92
C LYS A 156 14.23 11.79 4.86
N LEU A 157 14.27 12.29 3.63
CA LEU A 157 14.71 11.51 2.46
C LEU A 157 16.14 10.96 2.57
N LYS A 158 17.05 11.68 3.24
CA LYS A 158 18.45 11.22 3.41
C LYS A 158 18.52 9.97 4.29
N GLU A 159 17.86 10.00 5.44
CA GLU A 159 17.78 8.86 6.37
C GLU A 159 17.13 7.66 5.68
N LEU A 160 16.05 7.86 4.91
CA LEU A 160 15.39 6.78 4.17
C LEU A 160 16.26 6.19 3.06
N LYS A 161 17.06 7.00 2.37
CA LYS A 161 18.00 6.51 1.35
C LYS A 161 19.09 5.66 1.97
N GLU A 162 19.68 6.13 3.07
CA GLU A 162 20.67 5.35 3.82
C GLU A 162 20.09 4.03 4.33
N GLU A 163 18.85 4.06 4.82
CA GLU A 163 18.13 2.85 5.26
C GLU A 163 17.89 1.89 4.09
N ALA A 164 17.45 2.38 2.94
CA ALA A 164 17.24 1.57 1.73
C ALA A 164 18.54 0.91 1.23
N TYR A 165 19.65 1.64 1.24
CA TYR A 165 20.98 1.07 0.91
C TYR A 165 21.42 0.00 1.91
N LEU A 166 21.12 0.17 3.20
CA LEU A 166 21.40 -0.85 4.20
C LEU A 166 20.59 -2.12 3.95
N TYR A 167 19.32 -2.01 3.54
CA TYR A 167 18.52 -3.17 3.16
C TYR A 167 19.10 -3.93 1.95
N GLN A 168 19.77 -3.24 1.03
CA GLN A 168 20.48 -3.85 -0.10
C GLN A 168 21.69 -4.70 0.34
N MET A 169 22.37 -4.32 1.43
CA MET A 169 23.61 -4.97 1.89
C MET A 169 23.39 -6.13 2.86
N VAL A 170 22.19 -6.27 3.42
CA VAL A 170 21.88 -7.37 4.34
C VAL A 170 21.41 -8.58 3.52
N PRO A 171 22.10 -9.74 3.61
CA PRO A 171 21.62 -10.96 2.93
C PRO A 171 20.20 -11.28 3.42
N ALA A 172 19.32 -11.70 2.50
CA ALA A 172 17.89 -11.94 2.72
C ALA A 172 17.55 -12.75 4.00
N ILE A 173 18.49 -13.57 4.48
CA ILE A 173 18.38 -14.39 5.69
C ILE A 173 18.31 -13.56 6.99
N LEU A 174 18.86 -12.34 7.05
CA LEU A 174 18.84 -11.51 8.27
C LEU A 174 17.64 -10.54 8.33
N GLN A 175 16.85 -10.40 7.26
CA GLN A 175 15.73 -9.45 7.20
C GLN A 175 14.53 -9.90 8.06
N CYS A 176 14.37 -11.20 8.35
CA CYS A 176 13.35 -11.70 9.28
C CYS A 176 13.58 -11.30 10.75
N VAL A 177 14.78 -10.87 11.16
CA VAL A 177 15.13 -10.73 12.58
C VAL A 177 14.98 -9.29 13.12
N LYS A 178 14.74 -8.29 12.26
CA LYS A 178 14.63 -6.87 12.68
C LYS A 178 13.20 -6.32 12.77
N VAL A 179 12.17 -7.17 12.64
CA VAL A 179 10.75 -6.79 12.77
C VAL A 179 10.12 -7.25 14.11
N LEU A 180 10.95 -7.74 15.05
CA LEU A 180 10.60 -7.96 16.45
C LEU A 180 11.25 -6.89 17.32
#